data_AF-A0A937GER4-F1
#
_entry.id   AF-A0A937GER4-F1
#
_cell.length_a   1.000
_cell.length_b   1.000
_cell.length_c   1.000
_cell.angle_alpha   90.00
_cell.angle_beta   90.00
_cell.angle_gamma   90.00
#
_symmetry.space_group_name_H-M   'P 1'
#
loop_
_entity.id
_entity.type
_entity.pdbx_description
1 polymer ?
#
loop_
_entity_poly.entity_id
_entity_poly.type
_entity_poly.pdbx_seq_one_letter_code
_entity_poly.pdbx_strand_id
1 'polypeptide(L)'
;MTEESDDYNEAPDDDQLAELDRELREARARVAEAPVETVITNHAVGLYELAAIHLSATPPDLESSALAIDAFACLIEGLSGRLGEESNTLEAALANIRMAFVQIKQTTSSEGRES
;
A
#
# COMPACT_ATOMS: atom_id res chain seq x y z
N MET A 1 20.45 14.73 -42.16
CA MET A 1 19.16 14.13 -42.53
C MET A 1 18.71 13.41 -41.29
N THR A 2 17.97 14.13 -40.46
CA THR A 2 17.52 13.66 -39.15
C THR A 2 16.20 12.95 -39.41
N GLU A 3 16.20 11.62 -39.37
CA GLU A 3 14.96 10.86 -39.35
C GLU A 3 14.40 10.95 -37.94
N GLU A 4 13.41 11.83 -37.82
CA GLU A 4 12.55 12.04 -36.68
C GLU A 4 11.75 10.75 -36.47
N SER A 5 12.14 9.95 -35.48
CA SER A 5 11.39 8.77 -35.06
C SER A 5 10.16 9.27 -34.31
N ASP A 6 9.09 9.54 -35.06
CA ASP A 6 7.77 9.73 -34.49
C ASP A 6 7.29 8.39 -33.92
N ASP A 7 7.57 8.20 -32.63
CA ASP A 7 6.94 7.23 -31.76
C ASP A 7 5.46 7.61 -31.59
N TYR A 8 4.66 7.39 -32.63
CA TYR A 8 3.21 7.53 -32.56
C TYR A 8 2.67 6.40 -31.69
N ASN A 9 2.32 6.72 -30.46
CA ASN A 9 1.37 5.95 -29.66
C ASN A 9 0.01 5.94 -30.40
N GLU A 10 -0.16 5.00 -31.33
CA GLU A 10 -1.38 4.80 -32.12
C GLU A 10 -2.53 4.41 -31.18
N ALA A 11 -3.70 5.05 -31.34
CA ALA A 11 -4.86 4.74 -30.51
C ALA A 11 -5.29 3.29 -30.75
N PRO A 12 -5.67 2.54 -29.69
CA PRO A 12 -6.02 1.14 -29.83
C PRO A 12 -7.21 0.97 -30.78
N ASP A 13 -7.14 -0.05 -31.64
CA ASP A 13 -8.22 -0.39 -32.56
C ASP A 13 -9.41 -1.04 -31.82
N ASP A 14 -10.54 -1.20 -32.53
CA ASP A 14 -11.79 -1.70 -31.94
C ASP A 14 -11.64 -3.12 -31.35
N ASP A 15 -10.80 -3.97 -31.98
CA ASP A 15 -10.56 -5.34 -31.52
C ASP A 15 -9.70 -5.34 -30.24
N GLN A 16 -8.67 -4.48 -30.19
CA GLN A 16 -7.84 -4.26 -29.00
C GLN A 16 -8.68 -3.71 -27.84
N LEU A 17 -9.58 -2.76 -28.10
CA LEU A 17 -10.49 -2.24 -27.09
C LEU A 17 -11.45 -3.31 -26.54
N ALA A 18 -11.97 -4.18 -27.41
CA ALA A 18 -12.83 -5.29 -27.02
C ALA A 18 -12.09 -6.35 -26.18
N GLU A 19 -10.82 -6.62 -26.50
CA GLU A 19 -9.95 -7.49 -25.71
C GLU A 19 -9.71 -6.92 -24.32
N LEU A 20 -9.33 -5.65 -24.23
CA LEU A 20 -9.09 -4.96 -22.96
C LEU A 20 -10.34 -4.97 -22.06
N ASP A 21 -11.52 -4.73 -22.63
CA ASP A 21 -12.78 -4.82 -21.86
C ASP A 21 -13.03 -6.24 -21.33
N ARG A 22 -12.74 -7.26 -22.13
CA ARG A 22 -12.85 -8.67 -21.70
C ARG A 22 -11.91 -8.96 -20.54
N GLU A 23 -10.63 -8.61 -20.66
CA GLU A 23 -9.65 -8.81 -19.60
C GLU A 23 -10.04 -8.08 -18.31
N LEU A 24 -10.53 -6.84 -18.40
CA LEU A 24 -10.99 -6.07 -17.25
C LEU A 24 -12.21 -6.70 -16.58
N ARG A 25 -13.18 -7.20 -17.35
CA ARG A 25 -14.35 -7.91 -16.80
C ARG A 25 -13.94 -9.19 -16.09
N GLU A 26 -13.06 -9.98 -16.69
CA GLU A 26 -12.55 -11.21 -16.07
C GLU A 26 -11.77 -10.92 -14.79
N ALA A 27 -10.92 -9.89 -14.79
CA ALA A 27 -10.21 -9.45 -13.59
C ALA A 27 -11.17 -9.04 -12.47
N ARG A 28 -12.22 -8.26 -12.79
CA ARG A 28 -13.26 -7.87 -11.82
C ARG A 28 -14.03 -9.06 -11.28
N ALA A 29 -14.37 -10.04 -12.14
CA ALA A 29 -15.07 -11.25 -11.72
C ALA A 29 -14.24 -12.04 -10.70
N ARG A 30 -12.93 -12.23 -10.95
CA ARG A 30 -12.03 -12.89 -10.00
C ARG A 30 -11.95 -12.19 -8.66
N VAL A 31 -11.93 -10.85 -8.64
CA VAL A 31 -11.94 -10.08 -7.39
C VAL A 31 -13.26 -10.27 -6.64
N ALA A 32 -14.38 -10.33 -7.35
CA ALA A 32 -15.71 -10.51 -6.74
C ALA A 32 -15.93 -11.93 -6.16
N GLU A 33 -15.17 -12.93 -6.62
CA GLU A 33 -15.21 -14.29 -6.08
C GLU A 33 -14.46 -14.43 -4.76
N ALA A 34 -13.49 -13.57 -4.48
CA ALA A 34 -12.73 -13.63 -3.23
C ALA A 34 -13.57 -13.14 -2.04
N PRO A 35 -13.45 -13.77 -0.85
CA PRO A 35 -14.05 -13.25 0.37
C PRO A 35 -13.60 -11.81 0.63
N VAL A 36 -14.56 -10.93 0.94
CA VAL A 36 -14.31 -9.48 1.07
C VAL A 36 -13.32 -9.21 2.20
N GLU A 37 -13.40 -9.95 3.29
CA GLU A 37 -12.47 -9.90 4.41
C GLU A 37 -11.03 -10.23 3.99
N THR A 38 -10.82 -11.18 3.09
CA THR A 38 -9.48 -11.53 2.57
C THR A 38 -8.90 -10.39 1.74
N VAL A 39 -9.72 -9.78 0.89
CA VAL A 39 -9.30 -8.63 0.07
C VAL A 39 -8.95 -7.44 0.96
N ILE A 40 -9.76 -7.14 1.98
CA ILE A 40 -9.51 -6.06 2.93
C ILE A 40 -8.24 -6.33 3.75
N THR A 41 -8.04 -7.56 4.25
CA THR A 41 -6.83 -7.94 4.98
C THR A 41 -5.59 -7.77 4.11
N ASN A 42 -5.65 -8.15 2.83
CA ASN A 42 -4.56 -7.92 1.89
C ASN A 42 -4.25 -6.41 1.72
N HIS A 43 -5.26 -5.55 1.64
CA HIS A 43 -5.04 -4.10 1.64
C HIS A 43 -4.43 -3.59 2.95
N ALA A 44 -4.83 -4.15 4.08
CA ALA A 44 -4.28 -3.81 5.39
C ALA A 44 -2.78 -4.14 5.48
N VAL A 45 -2.38 -5.32 4.98
CA VAL A 45 -0.97 -5.71 4.85
C VAL A 45 -0.21 -4.73 3.96
N GLY A 46 -0.77 -4.32 2.82
CA GLY A 46 -0.14 -3.33 1.94
C GLY A 46 0.10 -1.96 2.63
N LEU A 47 -0.82 -1.49 3.48
CA LEU A 47 -0.62 -0.27 4.27
C LEU A 47 0.49 -0.43 5.31
N TYR A 48 0.57 -1.59 5.96
CA TYR A 48 1.66 -1.92 6.87
C TYR A 48 3.02 -1.94 6.14
N GLU A 49 3.11 -2.60 4.99
CA GLU A 49 4.34 -2.68 4.19
C GLU A 49 4.78 -1.28 3.73
N LEU A 50 3.83 -0.45 3.27
CA LEU A 50 4.10 0.92 2.88
C LEU A 50 4.69 1.73 4.05
N ALA A 51 4.10 1.62 5.24
CA ALA A 51 4.63 2.25 6.44
C ALA A 51 6.07 1.79 6.74
N ALA A 52 6.34 0.49 6.64
CA ALA A 52 7.66 -0.09 6.90
C ALA A 52 8.72 0.32 5.86
N ILE A 53 8.35 0.41 4.57
CA ILE A 53 9.24 0.87 3.49
C ILE A 53 9.70 2.31 3.75
N HIS A 54 8.76 3.21 4.04
CA HIS A 54 9.11 4.61 4.32
C HIS A 54 9.88 4.76 5.64
N LEU A 55 9.54 3.96 6.66
CA LEU A 55 10.21 4.00 7.95
C LEU A 55 11.66 3.49 7.89
N SER A 56 11.93 2.50 7.04
CA SER A 56 13.26 1.89 6.87
C SER A 56 14.13 2.55 5.79
N ALA A 57 13.62 3.61 5.15
CA ALA A 57 14.39 4.40 4.19
C ALA A 57 15.58 5.11 4.85
N THR A 58 16.55 5.53 4.02
CA THR A 58 17.74 6.26 4.48
C THR A 58 17.87 7.58 3.69
N PRO A 59 17.57 8.75 4.30
CA PRO A 59 17.04 8.92 5.66
C PRO A 59 15.58 8.44 5.78
N PRO A 60 15.11 8.10 7.01
CA PRO A 60 13.72 7.70 7.22
C PRO A 60 12.72 8.79 6.80
N ASP A 61 11.68 8.40 6.08
CA ASP A 61 10.57 9.29 5.72
C ASP A 61 9.45 9.15 6.77
N LEU A 62 9.56 9.96 7.83
CA LEU A 62 8.64 9.93 8.96
C LEU A 62 7.24 10.44 8.61
N GLU A 63 7.10 11.33 7.63
CA GLU A 63 5.80 11.88 7.26
C GLU A 63 4.98 10.85 6.48
N SER A 64 5.56 10.27 5.43
CA SER A 64 4.88 9.24 4.64
C SER A 64 4.63 7.97 5.47
N SER A 65 5.59 7.59 6.33
CA SER A 65 5.40 6.46 7.24
C SER A 65 4.25 6.70 8.22
N ALA A 66 4.16 7.90 8.82
CA ALA A 66 3.08 8.25 9.74
C ALA A 66 1.71 8.16 9.05
N LEU A 67 1.59 8.71 7.83
CA LEU A 67 0.34 8.65 7.07
C LEU A 67 -0.10 7.20 6.79
N ALA A 68 0.83 6.32 6.42
CA ALA A 68 0.54 4.91 6.19
C ALA A 68 0.14 4.17 7.48
N ILE A 69 0.80 4.48 8.61
CA ILE A 69 0.44 3.94 9.94
C ILE A 69 -0.97 4.38 10.34
N ASP A 70 -1.31 5.65 10.12
CA ASP A 70 -2.64 6.19 10.44
C ASP A 70 -3.74 5.57 9.58
N ALA A 71 -3.47 5.36 8.29
CA ALA A 71 -4.39 4.65 7.39
C ALA A 71 -4.60 3.18 7.83
N PHE A 72 -3.51 2.49 8.17
CA PHE A 72 -3.56 1.11 8.69
C PHE A 72 -4.35 1.06 10.00
N ALA A 73 -4.09 1.99 10.93
CA ALA A 73 -4.81 2.12 12.18
C ALA A 73 -6.31 2.33 11.99
N CYS A 74 -6.70 3.29 11.14
CA CYS A 74 -8.11 3.56 10.84
C CYS A 74 -8.85 2.29 10.39
N LEU A 75 -8.19 1.47 9.57
CA LEU A 75 -8.77 0.23 9.06
C LEU A 75 -8.92 -0.83 10.16
N ILE A 76 -7.85 -1.11 10.91
CA ILE A 76 -7.84 -2.18 11.91
C ILE A 76 -8.72 -1.85 13.10
N GLU A 77 -8.61 -0.64 13.64
CA GLU A 77 -9.40 -0.19 14.79
C GLU A 77 -10.88 0.00 14.39
N GLY A 78 -11.14 0.51 13.18
CA GLY A 78 -12.50 0.74 12.67
C GLY A 78 -13.26 -0.54 12.29
N LEU A 79 -12.55 -1.61 11.93
CA LEU A 79 -13.13 -2.91 11.56
C LEU A 79 -13.03 -3.98 12.64
N SER A 80 -12.64 -3.62 13.86
CA SER A 80 -12.43 -4.53 14.99
C SER A 80 -13.45 -5.69 15.04
N GLY A 81 -12.95 -6.93 15.01
CA GLY A 81 -13.76 -8.16 15.05
C GLY A 81 -14.44 -8.56 13.74
N ARG A 82 -14.28 -7.80 12.64
CA ARG A 82 -14.89 -8.09 11.32
C ARG A 82 -13.93 -8.68 10.29
N LEU A 83 -12.63 -8.73 10.59
CA LEU A 83 -11.58 -9.20 9.68
C LEU A 83 -11.29 -10.72 9.80
N GLY A 84 -12.12 -11.44 10.55
CA GLY A 84 -11.95 -12.88 10.75
C GLY A 84 -10.71 -13.22 11.59
N GLU A 85 -10.08 -14.35 11.28
CA GLU A 85 -9.00 -14.94 12.07
C GLU A 85 -7.74 -14.05 12.16
N GLU A 86 -7.50 -13.23 11.13
CA GLU A 86 -6.30 -12.38 11.03
C GLU A 86 -6.36 -11.09 11.87
N SER A 87 -7.52 -10.75 12.46
CA SER A 87 -7.72 -9.51 13.22
C SER A 87 -6.65 -9.32 14.32
N ASN A 88 -6.39 -10.36 15.10
CA ASN A 88 -5.41 -10.31 16.19
C ASN A 88 -3.98 -10.12 15.67
N THR A 89 -3.65 -10.76 14.55
CA THR A 89 -2.33 -10.63 13.91
C THR A 89 -2.09 -9.20 13.45
N LEU A 90 -3.10 -8.58 12.81
CA LEU A 90 -3.02 -7.22 12.30
C LEU A 90 -2.98 -6.17 13.43
N GLU A 91 -3.74 -6.38 14.50
CA GLU A 91 -3.68 -5.54 15.70
C GLU A 91 -2.29 -5.57 16.35
N ALA A 92 -1.68 -6.76 16.45
CA ALA A 92 -0.31 -6.90 16.94
C ALA A 92 0.70 -6.23 16.00
N ALA A 93 0.54 -6.37 14.68
CA ALA A 93 1.39 -5.71 13.68
C ALA A 93 1.31 -4.17 13.80
N LEU A 94 0.10 -3.63 14.01
CA LEU A 94 -0.11 -2.19 14.23
C LEU A 94 0.62 -1.69 15.49
N ALA A 95 0.54 -2.44 16.59
CA ALA A 95 1.27 -2.10 17.81
C ALA A 95 2.79 -2.08 17.58
N ASN A 96 3.31 -3.08 16.87
CA ASN A 96 4.73 -3.21 16.57
C ASN A 96 5.26 -2.06 15.70
N ILE A 97 4.55 -1.71 14.61
CA ILE A 97 5.02 -0.64 13.70
C ILE A 97 4.96 0.74 14.37
N ARG A 98 3.96 1.00 15.22
CA ARG A 98 3.89 2.24 16.02
C ARG A 98 5.08 2.37 16.97
N MET A 99 5.47 1.28 17.62
CA MET A 99 6.65 1.25 18.49
C MET A 99 7.94 1.52 17.71
N ALA A 100 8.12 0.86 16.55
CA ALA A 100 9.27 1.10 15.69
C ALA A 100 9.35 2.56 15.21
N PHE A 101 8.21 3.15 14.83
CA PHE A 101 8.13 4.55 14.42
C PHE A 101 8.63 5.51 15.50
N VAL A 102 8.17 5.32 16.75
CA VAL A 102 8.59 6.16 17.88
C VAL A 102 10.09 6.04 18.14
N GLN A 103 10.63 4.82 18.11
CA GLN A 103 12.07 4.58 18.30
C GLN A 103 12.91 5.29 17.24
N ILE A 104 12.56 5.12 15.97
CA ILE A 104 13.31 5.74 14.86
C ILE A 104 13.18 7.26 14.88
N LYS A 105 11.98 7.79 15.13
CA LYS A 105 11.75 9.24 15.28
C LYS A 105 12.63 9.85 16.37
N GLN A 106 12.81 9.15 17.49
CA GLN A 106 13.70 9.59 18.57
C GLN A 106 15.17 9.60 18.11
N THR A 107 15.64 8.53 17.46
CA THR A 107 17.01 8.43 16.92
C THR A 107 17.33 9.53 15.91
N THR A 108 16.47 9.74 14.91
CA THR A 108 16.65 10.80 13.90
C THR A 108 16.62 12.19 14.54
N SER A 109 15.79 12.38 15.58
CA SER A 109 15.75 13.65 16.32
C SER A 109 16.99 13.89 17.19
N SER A 110 17.70 12.85 17.64
CA SER A 110 18.98 13.00 18.34
C SER A 110 20.13 13.27 17.37
N GLU A 111 20.19 12.57 16.22
CA GLU A 111 21.23 12.76 15.20
C GLU A 111 21.23 14.19 14.64
N GLY A 112 20.04 14.75 14.41
CA GLY A 112 19.90 16.15 13.96
C GLY A 112 20.25 17.21 15.02
N ARG A 113 20.47 16.84 16.29
CA ARG A 113 20.94 17.76 17.35
C ARG A 113 22.46 17.74 17.51
N GLU A 114 23.14 16.73 16.96
CA GLU A 114 24.60 16.57 17.04
C GLU A 114 25.33 17.06 15.77
N SER A 115 24.59 17.47 14.74
CA SER A 115 25.10 18.07 13.49
C SER A 115 24.94 19.60 13.48
#